data_AF-A0A0R0B4C3-F1
#
_entry.id   AF-A0A0R0B4C3-F1
#
_cell.length_a   1.000
_cell.length_b   1.000
_cell.length_c   1.000
_cell.angle_alpha   90.00
_cell.angle_beta   90.00
_cell.angle_gamma   90.00
#
_symmetry.space_group_name_H-M   'P 1'
#
loop_
_entity.id
_entity.type
_entity.pdbx_description
1 polymer ?
#
loop_
_entity_poly.entity_id
_entity_poly.type
_entity_poly.pdbx_seq_one_letter_code
_entity_poly.pdbx_strand_id
1 'polypeptide(L)'
;MKSLTITYDDGIARNRSLREHIAAQVYAGAGVTAIAGRLDMAPSKLSEKLAGCDSGGKPRGLSIDDLERYIAETKDVTPIHYLIERYLISPEAQHAEALAQFAKLAALMEPLAKSLGAKWP
;
A
#
# COMPACT_ATOMS: atom_id res chain seq x y z
N MET A 1 -5.07 -24.63 -12.46
CA MET A 1 -4.66 -23.59 -11.49
C MET A 1 -4.06 -22.43 -12.27
N LYS A 2 -4.58 -21.21 -12.11
CA LYS A 2 -3.95 -20.01 -12.69
C LYS A 2 -2.83 -19.59 -11.74
N SER A 3 -1.57 -19.55 -12.20
CA SER A 3 -0.47 -18.99 -11.41
C SER A 3 -0.47 -17.47 -11.58
N LEU A 4 -0.49 -16.73 -10.48
CA LEU A 4 -0.34 -15.29 -10.45
C LEU A 4 1.05 -14.96 -9.90
N THR A 5 1.86 -14.28 -10.71
CA THR A 5 3.12 -13.68 -10.26
C THR A 5 2.79 -12.28 -9.76
N ILE A 6 2.87 -12.07 -8.45
CA ILE A 6 2.63 -10.77 -7.81
C ILE A 6 3.99 -10.11 -7.62
N THR A 7 4.21 -8.97 -8.27
CA THR A 7 5.35 -8.09 -7.98
C THR A 7 4.91 -7.12 -6.89
N TYR A 8 5.54 -7.22 -5.72
CA TYR A 8 5.27 -6.32 -4.60
C TYR A 8 6.02 -5.01 -4.78
N ASP A 9 5.34 -3.90 -4.50
CA ASP A 9 5.97 -2.61 -4.32
C ASP A 9 6.15 -2.39 -2.82
N ASP A 10 7.40 -2.18 -2.41
CA ASP A 10 7.81 -2.26 -1.01
C ASP A 10 7.33 -1.00 -0.24
N GLY A 11 6.72 -1.17 0.93
CA GLY A 11 6.29 -0.05 1.79
C GLY A 11 4.84 0.42 1.62
N ILE A 12 3.97 -0.40 1.04
CA ILE A 12 2.52 -0.13 0.95
C ILE A 12 1.87 -0.22 2.35
N ALA A 13 2.37 -1.08 3.25
CA ALA A 13 1.86 -1.27 4.61
C ALA A 13 2.22 -0.15 5.63
N ARG A 14 2.81 0.98 5.20
CA ARG A 14 3.14 2.11 6.11
C ARG A 14 1.91 2.76 6.78
N ASN A 15 0.73 2.58 6.20
CA ASN A 15 -0.52 3.18 6.67
C ASN A 15 -1.18 2.32 7.77
N ARG A 16 -1.77 2.95 8.80
CA ARG A 16 -2.25 2.22 10.00
C ARG A 16 -3.46 1.34 9.71
N SER A 17 -4.19 1.63 8.65
CA SER A 17 -5.33 0.82 8.18
C SER A 17 -5.48 0.87 6.66
N LEU A 18 -6.22 -0.10 6.10
CA LEU A 18 -6.58 -0.10 4.67
C LEU A 18 -7.34 1.18 4.27
N ARG A 19 -8.23 1.66 5.14
CA ARG A 19 -8.96 2.92 4.92
C ARG A 19 -8.00 4.11 4.77
N GLU A 20 -7.00 4.22 5.63
CA GLU A 20 -5.98 5.26 5.52
C GLU A 20 -5.15 5.11 4.25
N HIS A 21 -4.85 3.87 3.84
CA HIS A 21 -4.17 3.63 2.58
C HIS A 21 -4.98 4.13 1.38
N ILE A 22 -6.27 3.79 1.31
CA ILE A 22 -7.15 4.28 0.25
C ILE A 22 -7.26 5.80 0.31
N ALA A 23 -7.37 6.39 1.50
CA ALA A 23 -7.40 7.85 1.64
C ALA A 23 -6.13 8.48 1.06
N ALA A 24 -4.95 7.96 1.41
CA ALA A 24 -3.68 8.46 0.87
C ALA A 24 -3.63 8.38 -0.67
N GLN A 25 -4.08 7.27 -1.26
CA GLN A 25 -4.13 7.13 -2.73
C GLN A 25 -5.13 8.09 -3.38
N VAL A 26 -6.32 8.25 -2.79
CA VAL A 26 -7.34 9.18 -3.31
C VAL A 26 -6.83 10.63 -3.28
N TYR A 27 -6.17 11.05 -2.19
CA TYR A 27 -5.65 12.40 -2.05
C TYR A 27 -4.38 12.66 -2.87
N ALA A 28 -3.52 11.66 -3.04
CA ALA A 28 -2.31 11.79 -3.88
C ALA A 28 -2.62 11.69 -5.38
N GLY A 29 -3.68 10.97 -5.75
CA GLY A 29 -4.07 10.70 -7.13
C GLY A 29 -5.05 11.72 -7.69
N ALA A 30 -6.15 11.21 -8.27
CA ALA A 30 -7.14 12.03 -8.98
C ALA A 30 -7.96 12.98 -8.08
N GLY A 31 -7.86 12.85 -6.76
CA GLY A 31 -8.57 13.67 -5.79
C GLY A 31 -9.97 13.16 -5.45
N VAL A 32 -10.47 13.55 -4.27
CA VAL A 32 -11.75 13.10 -3.70
C VAL A 32 -12.92 13.36 -4.63
N THR A 33 -12.98 14.53 -5.28
CA THR A 33 -14.11 14.88 -6.17
C THR A 33 -14.19 13.95 -7.38
N ALA A 34 -13.06 13.65 -8.02
CA ALA A 34 -13.03 12.79 -9.20
C ALA A 34 -13.38 11.34 -8.84
N ILE A 35 -12.82 10.83 -7.74
CA ILE A 35 -13.09 9.46 -7.29
C ILE A 35 -14.54 9.32 -6.81
N ALA A 36 -15.08 10.30 -6.08
CA ALA A 36 -16.47 10.29 -5.64
C ALA A 36 -17.44 10.21 -6.84
N GLY A 37 -17.15 10.97 -7.92
CA GLY A 37 -17.92 10.90 -9.16
C GLY A 37 -17.89 9.51 -9.81
N ARG A 38 -16.73 8.85 -9.84
CA ARG A 38 -16.62 7.46 -10.35
C ARG A 38 -17.37 6.45 -9.51
N LEU A 39 -17.43 6.67 -8.19
CA LEU A 39 -18.13 5.79 -7.26
C LEU A 39 -19.64 6.05 -7.15
N ASP A 40 -20.16 6.99 -7.93
CA ASP A 40 -21.55 7.45 -7.87
C ASP A 40 -21.94 7.94 -6.45
N MET A 41 -21.08 8.78 -5.87
CA MET A 41 -21.34 9.39 -4.57
C MET A 41 -20.90 10.85 -4.49
N ALA A 42 -21.49 11.58 -3.53
CA ALA A 42 -21.09 12.96 -3.27
C ALA A 42 -19.65 13.02 -2.70
N PRO A 43 -18.85 14.04 -3.07
CA PRO A 43 -17.48 14.20 -2.53
C PRO A 43 -17.42 14.28 -1.00
N SER A 44 -18.41 14.92 -0.37
CA SER A 44 -18.52 14.97 1.10
C SER A 44 -18.69 13.59 1.71
N LYS A 45 -19.56 12.75 1.12
CA LYS A 45 -19.80 11.37 1.57
C LYS A 45 -18.55 10.51 1.45
N LEU A 46 -17.79 10.65 0.36
CA LEU A 46 -16.52 9.95 0.22
C LEU A 46 -15.50 10.43 1.28
N SER A 47 -15.39 11.75 1.49
CA SER A 47 -14.51 12.32 2.49
C SER A 47 -14.81 11.79 3.90
N GLU A 48 -16.08 11.77 4.31
CA GLU A 48 -16.51 11.21 5.61
C GLU A 48 -16.16 9.73 5.75
N LYS A 49 -16.38 8.94 4.70
CA LYS A 49 -16.00 7.51 4.67
C LYS A 49 -14.49 7.30 4.77
N LEU A 50 -13.71 8.14 4.10
CA LEU A 50 -12.25 8.09 4.16
C LEU A 50 -11.72 8.58 5.51
N ALA A 51 -12.37 9.57 6.14
CA ALA A 51 -12.04 10.06 7.47
C ALA A 51 -12.42 9.05 8.57
N GLY A 52 -13.44 8.21 8.33
CA GLY A 52 -13.95 7.24 9.29
C GLY A 52 -15.08 7.78 10.17
N CYS A 53 -15.45 9.05 10.01
CA CYS A 53 -16.53 9.70 10.74
C CYS A 53 -17.21 10.78 9.88
N ASP A 54 -18.47 11.08 10.19
CA ASP A 54 -19.18 12.22 9.63
C ASP A 54 -18.85 13.52 10.38
N SER A 55 -19.38 14.64 9.87
CA SER A 55 -19.22 15.96 10.47
C SER A 55 -19.75 16.06 11.91
N GLY A 56 -20.62 15.13 12.32
CA GLY A 56 -21.16 15.00 13.68
C GLY A 56 -20.42 14.00 14.56
N GLY A 57 -19.28 13.46 14.10
CA GLY A 57 -18.46 12.49 14.84
C GLY A 57 -19.00 11.05 14.83
N LYS A 58 -20.06 10.75 14.07
CA LYS A 58 -20.59 9.39 13.97
C LYS A 58 -19.73 8.57 13.02
N PRO A 59 -19.39 7.32 13.36
CA PRO A 59 -18.57 6.47 12.50
C PRO A 59 -19.19 6.28 11.10
N ARG A 60 -18.37 6.50 10.06
CA ARG A 60 -18.73 6.26 8.65
C ARG A 60 -17.64 5.41 8.02
N GLY A 61 -17.96 4.16 7.72
CA GLY A 61 -17.05 3.24 7.06
C GLY A 61 -17.23 3.19 5.55
N LEU A 62 -16.15 2.82 4.85
CA LEU A 62 -16.24 2.17 3.55
C LEU A 62 -16.81 0.76 3.76
N SER A 63 -17.83 0.38 2.99
CA SER A 63 -18.25 -1.02 2.93
C SER A 63 -17.28 -1.83 2.06
N ILE A 64 -17.42 -3.15 2.08
CA ILE A 64 -16.68 -4.02 1.17
C ILE A 64 -17.12 -3.76 -0.28
N ASP A 65 -18.41 -3.49 -0.52
CA ASP A 65 -18.92 -3.13 -1.84
C ASP A 65 -18.30 -1.80 -2.35
N ASP A 66 -18.11 -0.82 -1.47
CA ASP A 66 -17.43 0.43 -1.82
C ASP A 66 -15.96 0.17 -2.21
N LEU A 67 -15.29 -0.77 -1.53
CA LEU A 67 -13.91 -1.18 -1.83
C LEU A 67 -13.83 -1.89 -3.18
N GLU A 68 -14.70 -2.85 -3.44
CA GLU A 68 -14.74 -3.56 -4.73
C GLU A 68 -15.02 -2.61 -5.88
N ARG A 69 -15.98 -1.69 -5.70
CA ARG A 69 -16.28 -0.64 -6.67
C ARG A 69 -15.08 0.29 -6.85
N TYR A 70 -14.39 0.68 -5.78
CA TYR A 70 -13.15 1.47 -5.87
C TYR A 70 -12.13 0.79 -6.77
N ILE A 71 -11.78 -0.46 -6.50
CA ILE A 71 -10.79 -1.20 -7.30
C ILE A 71 -11.23 -1.33 -8.76
N ALA A 72 -12.52 -1.62 -8.99
CA ALA A 72 -13.06 -1.78 -10.33
C ALA A 72 -13.00 -0.48 -11.15
N GLU A 73 -13.32 0.66 -10.55
CA GLU A 73 -13.42 1.97 -11.21
C GLU A 73 -12.08 2.70 -11.33
N THR A 74 -11.20 2.58 -10.33
CA THR A 74 -9.90 3.25 -10.33
C THR A 74 -8.79 2.40 -10.95
N LYS A 75 -9.01 1.09 -11.07
CA LYS A 75 -7.99 0.07 -11.39
C LYS A 75 -6.83 0.04 -10.41
N ASP A 76 -7.00 0.65 -9.25
CA ASP A 76 -6.03 0.66 -8.18
C ASP A 76 -6.12 -0.65 -7.38
N VAL A 77 -5.11 -1.52 -7.56
CA VAL A 77 -4.99 -2.79 -6.86
C VAL A 77 -4.15 -2.70 -5.58
N THR A 78 -3.61 -1.52 -5.25
CA THR A 78 -2.80 -1.36 -4.04
C THR A 78 -3.54 -1.69 -2.74
N PRO A 79 -4.88 -1.54 -2.61
CA PRO A 79 -5.59 -2.01 -1.42
C PRO A 79 -5.47 -3.53 -1.21
N ILE A 80 -5.44 -4.30 -2.29
CA ILE A 80 -5.24 -5.76 -2.22
C ILE A 80 -3.80 -6.05 -1.82
N HIS A 81 -2.82 -5.39 -2.45
CA HIS A 81 -1.41 -5.55 -2.10
C HIS A 81 -1.14 -5.21 -0.64
N TYR A 82 -1.78 -4.15 -0.11
CA TYR A 82 -1.73 -3.78 1.30
C TYR A 82 -2.17 -4.92 2.21
N LEU A 83 -3.31 -5.55 1.91
CA LEU A 83 -3.83 -6.66 2.71
C LEU A 83 -2.92 -7.88 2.65
N ILE A 84 -2.37 -8.17 1.47
CA ILE A 84 -1.43 -9.27 1.29
C ILE A 84 -0.14 -9.00 2.09
N GLU A 85 0.45 -7.82 1.94
CA GLU A 85 1.67 -7.44 2.66
C GLU A 85 1.47 -7.52 4.18
N ARG A 86 0.32 -7.02 4.65
CA ARG A 86 0.02 -6.94 6.09
C ARG A 86 -0.34 -8.27 6.74
N TYR A 87 -1.01 -9.18 6.02
CA TYR A 87 -1.61 -10.37 6.63
C TYR A 87 -1.15 -11.70 6.04
N LEU A 88 -0.56 -11.72 4.84
CA LEU A 88 -0.12 -12.95 4.16
C LEU A 88 1.40 -13.11 4.12
N ILE A 89 2.19 -12.07 4.41
CA ILE A 89 3.64 -12.23 4.52
C ILE A 89 3.98 -12.93 5.84
N SER A 90 4.48 -14.15 5.73
CA SER A 90 5.02 -14.90 6.86
C SER A 90 6.30 -14.25 7.40
N PRO A 91 6.56 -14.30 8.72
CA PRO A 91 7.82 -13.82 9.32
C PRO A 91 9.07 -14.41 8.64
N GLU A 92 9.00 -15.66 8.20
CA GLU A 92 10.07 -16.36 7.50
C GLU A 92 10.36 -15.74 6.13
N ALA A 93 9.31 -15.35 5.39
CA ALA A 93 9.44 -14.66 4.11
C ALA A 93 10.04 -13.25 4.28
N GLN A 94 9.61 -12.52 5.32
CA GLN A 94 10.19 -11.22 5.69
C GLN A 94 11.69 -11.34 6.00
N HIS A 95 12.08 -12.35 6.78
CA HIS A 95 13.49 -12.58 7.11
C HIS A 95 14.32 -12.98 5.88
N ALA A 96 13.78 -13.84 5.01
CA ALA A 96 14.46 -14.24 3.78
C ALA A 96 14.66 -13.06 2.82
N GLU A 97 13.66 -12.18 2.69
CA GLU A 97 13.75 -10.97 1.87
C GLU A 97 14.75 -9.96 2.45
N ALA A 98 14.71 -9.72 3.76
CA ALA A 98 15.67 -8.85 4.44
C ALA A 98 17.11 -9.37 4.28
N LEU A 99 17.32 -10.69 4.38
CA LEU A 99 18.63 -11.32 4.15
C LEU A 99 19.09 -11.16 2.69
N ALA A 100 18.18 -11.32 1.73
CA ALA A 100 18.49 -11.13 0.31
C ALA A 100 18.82 -9.66 -0.02
N GLN A 101 18.08 -8.71 0.55
CA GLN A 101 18.37 -7.27 0.42
C GLN A 101 19.72 -6.92 1.06
N PHE A 102 20.00 -7.44 2.25
CA PHE A 102 21.29 -7.28 2.94
C PHE A 102 22.44 -7.85 2.11
N ALA A 103 22.30 -9.06 1.57
CA ALA A 103 23.33 -9.68 0.72
C ALA A 103 23.61 -8.87 -0.54
N LYS A 104 22.58 -8.29 -1.18
CA LYS A 104 22.75 -7.38 -2.33
C LYS A 104 23.52 -6.13 -1.95
N LEU A 105 23.18 -5.49 -0.83
CA LEU A 105 23.89 -4.31 -0.35
C LEU A 105 25.34 -4.63 0.04
N ALA A 106 25.57 -5.76 0.72
CA ALA A 106 26.91 -6.23 1.07
C ALA A 106 27.80 -6.42 -0.16
N ALA A 107 27.27 -7.01 -1.24
CA ALA A 107 27.99 -7.17 -2.49
C ALA A 107 28.36 -5.83 -3.15
N LEU A 108 27.56 -4.77 -2.95
CA LEU A 108 27.87 -3.41 -3.43
C LEU A 108 28.88 -2.68 -2.55
N MET A 109 28.99 -3.04 -1.27
CA MET A 109 29.95 -2.43 -0.35
C MET A 109 31.39 -2.90 -0.57
N GLU A 110 31.60 -4.15 -1.00
CA GLU A 110 32.95 -4.67 -1.27
C GLU A 110 33.76 -3.83 -2.30
N PRO A 111 33.23 -3.49 -3.50
CA PRO A 111 33.97 -2.65 -4.44
C PRO A 111 34.15 -1.22 -3.95
N LEU A 112 33.18 -0.67 -3.21
CA LEU A 112 33.29 0.67 -2.62
C LEU A 112 34.35 0.73 -1.51
N ALA A 113 34.40 -0.27 -0.64
CA ALA A 113 35.42 -0.37 0.41
C ALA A 113 36.83 -0.49 -0.20
N LYS A 114 36.99 -1.28 -1.26
CA LYS A 114 38.25 -1.34 -2.04
C LYS A 114 38.65 0.03 -2.58
N SER A 115 37.70 0.81 -3.12
CA SER A 115 37.98 2.16 -3.64
C SER A 115 38.39 3.16 -2.56
N LEU A 116 37.95 2.96 -1.32
CA LEU A 116 38.29 3.78 -0.15
C LEU A 116 39.53 3.28 0.61
N GLY A 117 40.14 2.17 0.18
CA GLY A 117 41.25 1.53 0.91
C GLY A 117 40.85 0.91 2.26
N ALA A 118 39.54 0.76 2.52
CA ALA A 118 39.01 0.18 3.74
C ALA A 118 38.86 -1.36 3.59
N LYS A 119 39.16 -2.11 4.67
CA LYS A 119 38.96 -3.57 4.71
C LYS A 119 37.50 -3.88 5.00
N TRP A 120 36.80 -4.45 4.02
CA TRP A 120 35.47 -5.03 4.18
C TRP A 120 35.60 -6.52 4.58
N PRO A 121 34.85 -7.03 5.58
CA PRO A 121 34.88 -8.44 5.98
C PRO A 121 34.23 -9.37 4.95
#